data_AF-U7V4C0-F1
#
_entry.id   AF-U7V4C0-F1
#
_cell.length_a   1.000
_cell.length_b   1.000
_cell.length_c   1.000
_cell.angle_alpha   90.00
_cell.angle_beta   90.00
_cell.angle_gamma   90.00
#
_symmetry.space_group_name_H-M   'P 1'
#
loop_
_entity.id
_entity.type
_entity.pdbx_description
1 polymer ?
#
loop_
_entity_poly.entity_id
_entity_poly.type
_entity_poly.pdbx_seq_one_letter_code
_entity_poly.pdbx_strand_id
1 'polypeptide(L)'
;MKDTLKGATINEDGSWTYDKPDGTVMTTNADGTWHWKDEKSGQEATLHADGSWDYSTHNEYVKKTIHMNADGTWRQKDEKTGDSTETRADGSWENHEGGGKYVTTGTTEGTATKKNTATGEEREIPKEGFPVVPPAPHTQVTENAVGPNSVVPLKPRVGLKPGLKVTYAVPGSEEDKQASAEADGTALTDDNKAGKPRPRSTDKYSESNATINEDGSWTHTTVGGVEVKVNADGTWEWKSTKDGSSAALHADGSWDFDDVKYQQKIHVNADGSWTWEDQRNQSVTVTHADGSWRYEDDRSLDTGLADGTAHHVDKQHSNFNREIKKEHFPAKVPGFPTSYVSKNGVGPNSVVPLKPRTPLKVGQKAVS
;
A
#
# COMPACT_ATOMS: atom_id res chain seq x y z
N MET A 1 -24.66 21.66 -8.29
CA MET A 1 -25.14 21.37 -6.92
C MET A 1 -25.05 19.87 -6.75
N LYS A 2 -24.05 19.37 -6.00
CA LYS A 2 -23.90 17.93 -5.73
C LYS A 2 -24.70 17.59 -4.47
N ASP A 3 -25.39 16.46 -4.51
CA ASP A 3 -26.31 15.95 -3.50
C ASP A 3 -25.73 15.97 -2.08
N THR A 4 -26.40 16.73 -1.22
CA THR A 4 -26.40 16.57 0.24
C THR A 4 -26.70 15.10 0.56
N LEU A 5 -25.97 14.48 1.48
CA LEU A 5 -26.38 13.17 2.00
C LEU A 5 -27.76 13.36 2.64
N LYS A 6 -28.85 12.93 1.96
CA LYS A 6 -30.21 13.09 2.47
C LYS A 6 -30.30 12.43 3.85
N GLY A 7 -30.53 13.24 4.88
CA GLY A 7 -30.67 12.79 6.27
C GLY A 7 -29.53 13.20 7.22
N ALA A 8 -28.47 13.88 6.75
CA ALA A 8 -27.46 14.44 7.64
C ALA A 8 -27.91 15.80 8.21
N THR A 9 -27.66 16.03 9.50
CA THR A 9 -27.86 17.31 10.19
C THR A 9 -26.50 17.98 10.37
N ILE A 10 -26.35 19.22 9.88
CA ILE A 10 -25.11 19.99 9.95
C ILE A 10 -25.31 21.16 10.92
N ASN A 11 -24.40 21.32 11.86
CA ASN A 11 -24.39 22.41 12.84
C ASN A 11 -23.64 23.64 12.30
N GLU A 12 -23.79 24.79 12.97
CA GLU A 12 -23.13 26.05 12.56
C GLU A 12 -21.60 25.99 12.54
N ASP A 13 -21.01 25.18 13.43
CA ASP A 13 -19.57 24.93 13.52
C ASP A 13 -19.06 23.91 12.49
N GLY A 14 -19.94 23.41 11.62
CA GLY A 14 -19.65 22.43 10.58
C GLY A 14 -19.55 20.99 11.07
N SER A 15 -19.71 20.73 12.38
CA SER A 15 -19.96 19.37 12.87
C SER A 15 -21.27 18.82 12.30
N TRP A 16 -21.40 17.50 12.22
CA TRP A 16 -22.58 16.89 11.63
C TRP A 16 -22.90 15.51 12.19
N THR A 17 -24.18 15.17 12.17
CA THR A 17 -24.67 13.83 12.47
C THR A 17 -25.38 13.24 11.26
N TYR A 18 -25.33 11.93 11.15
CA TYR A 18 -26.01 11.18 10.11
C TYR A 18 -26.61 9.91 10.69
N ASP A 19 -27.94 9.85 10.66
CA ASP A 19 -28.74 8.76 11.19
C ASP A 19 -29.42 8.03 10.03
N LYS A 20 -29.11 6.75 9.86
CA LYS A 20 -29.82 5.89 8.91
C LYS A 20 -30.97 5.18 9.62
N PRO A 21 -32.10 4.93 8.91
CA PRO A 21 -33.18 4.09 9.42
C PRO A 21 -32.77 2.64 9.76
N ASP A 22 -31.60 2.20 9.30
CA ASP A 22 -31.06 0.88 9.61
C ASP A 22 -30.35 0.79 10.97
N GLY A 23 -30.33 1.88 11.76
CA GLY A 23 -29.66 1.91 13.06
C GLY A 23 -28.18 2.29 12.98
N THR A 24 -27.67 2.64 11.80
CA THR A 24 -26.33 3.24 11.67
C THR A 24 -26.37 4.71 12.07
N VAL A 25 -25.49 5.09 12.99
CA VAL A 25 -25.30 6.46 13.47
C VAL A 25 -23.85 6.86 13.23
N MET A 26 -23.65 8.07 12.72
CA MET A 26 -22.33 8.68 12.55
C MET A 26 -22.38 10.11 13.05
N THR A 27 -21.41 10.48 13.88
CA THR A 27 -21.22 11.83 14.41
C THR A 27 -19.81 12.29 14.09
N THR A 28 -19.67 13.44 13.45
CA THR A 28 -18.39 14.10 13.20
C THR A 28 -18.36 15.44 13.91
N ASN A 29 -17.33 15.67 14.73
CA ASN A 29 -17.12 16.90 15.47
C ASN A 29 -16.50 17.99 14.58
N ALA A 30 -16.49 19.23 15.08
CA ALA A 30 -15.95 20.38 14.35
C ALA A 30 -14.43 20.28 14.09
N ASP A 31 -13.70 19.50 14.89
CA ASP A 31 -12.28 19.20 14.70
C ASP A 31 -12.02 18.00 13.75
N GLY A 32 -13.08 17.42 13.19
CA GLY A 32 -13.02 16.28 12.27
C GLY A 32 -12.86 14.92 12.96
N THR A 33 -12.78 14.86 14.29
CA THR A 33 -12.91 13.59 15.03
C THR A 33 -14.32 13.03 14.85
N TRP A 34 -14.47 11.71 15.00
CA TRP A 34 -15.76 11.09 14.72
C TRP A 34 -16.02 9.83 15.51
N HIS A 35 -17.30 9.53 15.66
CA HIS A 35 -17.83 8.32 16.24
C HIS A 35 -18.84 7.69 15.29
N TRP A 36 -18.72 6.38 15.08
CA TRP A 36 -19.56 5.59 14.21
C TRP A 36 -20.08 4.37 14.94
N LYS A 37 -21.36 4.06 14.76
CA LYS A 37 -22.00 2.87 15.31
C LYS A 37 -22.97 2.27 14.29
N ASP A 38 -22.92 0.97 14.08
CA ASP A 38 -23.88 0.20 13.30
C ASP A 38 -24.49 -0.87 14.20
N GLU A 39 -25.75 -0.64 14.61
CA GLU A 39 -26.47 -1.54 15.49
C GLU A 39 -26.75 -2.91 14.88
N LYS A 40 -26.89 -3.02 13.54
CA LYS A 40 -27.18 -4.30 12.89
C LYS A 40 -25.99 -5.24 12.89
N SER A 41 -24.81 -4.70 12.60
CA SER A 41 -23.57 -5.49 12.58
C SER A 41 -22.89 -5.56 13.95
N GLY A 42 -23.38 -4.77 14.91
CA GLY A 42 -22.79 -4.61 16.24
C GLY A 42 -21.40 -4.00 16.18
N GLN A 43 -21.13 -3.17 15.17
CA GLN A 43 -19.83 -2.54 14.96
C GLN A 43 -19.84 -1.11 15.49
N GLU A 44 -18.72 -0.70 16.06
CA GLU A 44 -18.56 0.62 16.65
C GLU A 44 -17.11 1.07 16.48
N ALA A 45 -16.90 2.33 16.13
CA ALA A 45 -15.57 2.90 15.97
C ALA A 45 -15.52 4.36 16.41
N THR A 46 -14.38 4.78 16.90
CA THR A 46 -14.13 6.16 17.35
C THR A 46 -12.75 6.58 16.88
N LEU A 47 -12.65 7.76 16.27
CA LEU A 47 -11.40 8.40 15.89
C LEU A 47 -11.14 9.59 16.82
N HIS A 48 -9.93 9.65 17.37
CA HIS A 48 -9.46 10.70 18.25
C HIS A 48 -8.61 11.74 17.50
N ALA A 49 -8.40 12.90 18.11
CA ALA A 49 -7.76 14.05 17.45
C ALA A 49 -6.29 13.81 17.08
N ASP A 50 -5.61 12.91 17.79
CA ASP A 50 -4.23 12.49 17.53
C ASP A 50 -4.11 11.39 16.44
N GLY A 51 -5.23 11.01 15.82
CA GLY A 51 -5.32 9.97 14.81
C GLY A 51 -5.39 8.55 15.37
N SER A 52 -5.29 8.38 16.70
CA SER A 52 -5.57 7.12 17.39
C SER A 52 -7.04 6.74 17.23
N TRP A 53 -7.36 5.46 17.25
CA TRP A 53 -8.72 5.00 17.06
C TRP A 53 -9.04 3.71 17.79
N ASP A 54 -10.31 3.58 18.13
CA ASP A 54 -10.91 2.38 18.70
C ASP A 54 -11.86 1.75 17.68
N TYR A 55 -11.86 0.43 17.60
CA TYR A 55 -12.84 -0.33 16.85
C TYR A 55 -13.29 -1.52 17.67
N SER A 56 -14.60 -1.78 17.66
CA SER A 56 -15.15 -3.00 18.21
C SER A 56 -16.19 -3.61 17.28
N THR A 57 -16.30 -4.93 17.33
CA THR A 57 -17.42 -5.66 16.76
C THR A 57 -17.94 -6.64 17.81
N HIS A 58 -19.24 -6.59 18.03
CA HIS A 58 -19.95 -7.42 18.99
C HIS A 58 -21.20 -8.01 18.35
N ASN A 59 -21.09 -9.27 17.90
CA ASN A 59 -22.21 -10.03 17.40
C ASN A 59 -22.17 -11.48 17.91
N GLU A 60 -23.11 -12.32 17.45
CA GLU A 60 -23.22 -13.71 17.88
C GLU A 60 -21.99 -14.57 17.54
N TYR A 61 -21.18 -14.19 16.54
CA TYR A 61 -19.98 -14.92 16.12
C TYR A 61 -18.67 -14.32 16.62
N VAL A 62 -18.56 -12.99 16.64
CA VAL A 62 -17.31 -12.28 16.93
C VAL A 62 -17.52 -11.31 18.10
N LYS A 63 -16.55 -11.28 19.02
CA LYS A 63 -16.42 -10.20 20.00
C LYS A 63 -14.98 -9.73 19.98
N LYS A 64 -14.70 -8.70 19.19
CA LYS A 64 -13.34 -8.25 18.91
C LYS A 64 -13.21 -6.77 19.22
N THR A 65 -12.12 -6.39 19.86
CA THR A 65 -11.72 -5.01 20.12
C THR A 65 -10.35 -4.75 19.53
N ILE A 66 -10.16 -3.55 19.00
CA ILE A 66 -8.91 -3.05 18.46
C ILE A 66 -8.72 -1.65 19.03
N HIS A 67 -7.52 -1.39 19.54
CA HIS A 67 -7.06 -0.08 19.94
C HIS A 67 -5.81 0.25 19.13
N MET A 68 -5.84 1.37 18.41
CA MET A 68 -4.71 1.93 17.67
C MET A 68 -4.25 3.19 18.39
N ASN A 69 -2.98 3.23 18.80
CA ASN A 69 -2.38 4.40 19.42
C ASN A 69 -1.98 5.44 18.36
N ALA A 70 -1.74 6.67 18.82
CA ALA A 70 -1.30 7.78 17.97
C ALA A 70 0.08 7.57 17.34
N ASP A 71 0.90 6.69 17.92
CA ASP A 71 2.20 6.29 17.38
C ASP A 71 2.11 5.12 16.39
N GLY A 72 0.90 4.62 16.14
CA GLY A 72 0.63 3.48 15.25
C GLY A 72 0.86 2.11 15.89
N THR A 73 1.29 2.04 17.15
CA THR A 73 1.23 0.77 17.90
C THR A 73 -0.22 0.39 18.13
N TRP A 74 -0.50 -0.90 18.27
CA TRP A 74 -1.87 -1.38 18.35
C TRP A 74 -2.00 -2.63 19.18
N ARG A 75 -3.20 -2.79 19.73
CA ARG A 75 -3.64 -3.99 20.42
C ARG A 75 -4.95 -4.47 19.83
N GLN A 76 -5.04 -5.77 19.62
CA GLN A 76 -6.25 -6.45 19.21
C GLN A 76 -6.58 -7.56 20.20
N LYS A 77 -7.86 -7.75 20.52
CA LYS A 77 -8.32 -8.85 21.37
C LYS A 77 -9.61 -9.43 20.82
N ASP A 78 -9.67 -10.74 20.72
CA ASP A 78 -10.92 -11.49 20.55
C ASP A 78 -11.34 -12.04 21.93
N GLU A 79 -12.41 -11.50 22.48
CA GLU A 79 -12.88 -11.83 23.82
C GLU A 79 -13.54 -13.21 23.91
N LYS A 80 -13.98 -13.80 22.78
CA LYS A 80 -14.60 -15.14 22.79
C LYS A 80 -13.55 -16.22 22.84
N THR A 81 -12.48 -16.07 22.07
CA THR A 81 -11.39 -17.04 21.99
C THR A 81 -10.32 -16.80 23.04
N GLY A 82 -10.18 -15.55 23.51
CA GLY A 82 -9.05 -15.12 24.33
C GLY A 82 -7.80 -14.78 23.51
N ASP A 83 -7.88 -14.88 22.18
CA ASP A 83 -6.76 -14.55 21.29
C ASP A 83 -6.48 -13.05 21.35
N SER A 84 -5.21 -12.68 21.34
CA SER A 84 -4.82 -11.27 21.38
C SER A 84 -3.50 -11.02 20.70
N THR A 85 -3.31 -9.79 20.25
CA THR A 85 -2.04 -9.36 19.68
C THR A 85 -1.76 -7.94 20.14
N GLU A 86 -0.50 -7.66 20.43
CA GLU A 86 -0.04 -6.33 20.82
C GLU A 86 1.29 -6.05 20.13
N THR A 87 1.40 -4.85 19.55
CA THR A 87 2.65 -4.29 19.05
C THR A 87 3.10 -3.17 19.99
N ARG A 88 4.42 -3.04 20.16
CA ARG A 88 5.03 -2.09 21.10
C ARG A 88 5.89 -1.09 20.35
N ALA A 89 6.17 0.02 21.02
CA ALA A 89 6.90 1.13 20.42
C ALA A 89 8.35 0.78 20.04
N ASP A 90 8.96 -0.20 20.69
CA ASP A 90 10.29 -0.69 20.33
C ASP A 90 10.28 -1.66 19.12
N GLY A 91 9.12 -1.87 18.49
CA GLY A 91 8.92 -2.80 17.37
C GLY A 91 8.76 -4.25 17.79
N SER A 92 8.93 -4.56 19.09
CA SER A 92 8.56 -5.87 19.60
C SER A 92 7.05 -6.07 19.56
N TRP A 93 6.63 -7.33 19.54
CA TRP A 93 5.21 -7.67 19.53
C TRP A 93 4.97 -9.04 20.14
N GLU A 94 3.74 -9.29 20.55
CA GLU A 94 3.30 -10.57 21.11
C GLU A 94 1.92 -10.94 20.59
N ASN A 95 1.72 -12.21 20.27
CA ASN A 95 0.47 -12.78 19.82
C ASN A 95 0.13 -14.03 20.65
N HIS A 96 -1.07 -14.06 21.24
CA HIS A 96 -1.66 -15.19 21.94
C HIS A 96 -2.70 -15.85 21.03
N GLU A 97 -2.50 -17.13 20.71
CA GLU A 97 -3.39 -17.90 19.85
C GLU A 97 -4.00 -19.11 20.60
N GLY A 98 -5.22 -19.48 20.21
CA GLY A 98 -5.96 -20.61 20.77
C GLY A 98 -6.30 -20.43 22.25
N GLY A 99 -6.58 -19.20 22.68
CA GLY A 99 -6.82 -18.85 24.09
C GLY A 99 -5.55 -18.87 24.94
N GLY A 100 -4.40 -18.55 24.35
CA GLY A 100 -3.09 -18.56 25.02
C GLY A 100 -2.38 -19.92 25.03
N LYS A 101 -2.83 -20.88 24.22
CA LYS A 101 -2.13 -22.16 24.01
C LYS A 101 -0.80 -21.98 23.29
N TYR A 102 -0.72 -20.98 22.43
CA TYR A 102 0.52 -20.60 21.78
C TYR A 102 0.78 -19.11 22.01
N VAL A 103 2.03 -18.78 22.28
CA VAL A 103 2.50 -17.40 22.37
C VAL A 103 3.58 -17.23 21.33
N THR A 104 3.38 -16.27 20.43
CA THR A 104 4.37 -15.89 19.44
C THR A 104 4.92 -14.53 19.82
N THR A 105 6.24 -14.42 19.98
CA THR A 105 6.92 -13.17 20.32
C THR A 105 7.84 -12.75 19.19
N GLY A 106 7.73 -11.50 18.79
CA GLY A 106 8.62 -10.89 17.81
C GLY A 106 9.58 -9.89 18.45
N THR A 107 10.80 -9.87 17.93
CA THR A 107 11.86 -8.98 18.39
C THR A 107 11.90 -7.70 17.56
N THR A 108 12.66 -6.74 18.06
CA THR A 108 12.91 -5.46 17.41
C THR A 108 13.76 -5.57 16.14
N GLU A 109 14.32 -6.74 15.87
CA GLU A 109 15.18 -7.03 14.73
C GLU A 109 14.44 -7.81 13.63
N GLY A 110 13.11 -7.94 13.76
CA GLY A 110 12.26 -8.59 12.75
C GLY A 110 12.35 -10.12 12.72
N THR A 111 12.75 -10.75 13.83
CA THR A 111 12.68 -12.20 14.05
C THR A 111 11.54 -12.54 15.01
N ALA A 112 10.99 -13.76 14.94
CA ALA A 112 9.94 -14.18 15.85
C ALA A 112 9.99 -15.67 16.19
N THR A 113 9.63 -15.99 17.43
CA THR A 113 9.52 -17.36 17.93
C THR A 113 8.11 -17.66 18.39
N LYS A 114 7.65 -18.88 18.14
CA LYS A 114 6.37 -19.41 18.60
C LYS A 114 6.61 -20.47 19.66
N LYS A 115 5.98 -20.28 20.82
CA LYS A 115 6.04 -21.14 22.00
C LYS A 115 4.71 -21.85 22.22
N ASN A 116 4.75 -23.16 22.43
CA ASN A 116 3.62 -23.90 22.98
C ASN A 116 3.62 -23.77 24.51
N THR A 117 2.56 -23.20 25.10
CA THR A 117 2.53 -22.91 26.54
C THR A 117 2.38 -24.16 27.40
N ALA A 118 1.87 -25.26 26.86
CA ALA A 118 1.71 -26.51 27.59
C ALA A 118 3.00 -27.35 27.62
N THR A 119 3.77 -27.38 26.51
CA THR A 119 4.99 -28.19 26.39
C THR A 119 6.27 -27.40 26.61
N GLY A 120 6.22 -26.08 26.48
CA GLY A 120 7.39 -25.21 26.50
C GLY A 120 8.24 -25.23 25.22
N GLU A 121 7.83 -26.00 24.21
CA GLU A 121 8.51 -26.10 22.91
C GLU A 121 8.49 -24.76 22.17
N GLU A 122 9.64 -24.34 21.65
CA GLU A 122 9.83 -23.09 20.92
C GLU A 122 10.41 -23.34 19.51
N ARG A 123 9.92 -22.59 18.52
CA ARG A 123 10.42 -22.63 17.14
C ARG A 123 10.39 -21.24 16.52
N GLU A 124 11.32 -20.97 15.60
CA GLU A 124 11.30 -19.75 14.80
C GLU A 124 10.16 -19.81 13.76
N ILE A 125 9.59 -18.65 13.43
CA ILE A 125 8.56 -18.53 12.38
C ILE A 125 9.00 -17.58 11.27
N PRO A 126 8.64 -17.87 10.01
CA PRO A 126 8.94 -16.97 8.89
C PRO A 126 8.03 -15.73 8.92
N LYS A 127 8.40 -14.68 8.18
CA LYS A 127 7.69 -13.38 8.16
C LYS A 127 6.23 -13.50 7.73
N GLU A 128 5.89 -14.47 6.89
CA GLU A 128 4.50 -14.75 6.46
C GLU A 128 3.61 -15.19 7.64
N GLY A 129 4.20 -15.69 8.72
CA GLY A 129 3.51 -16.06 9.95
C GLY A 129 3.33 -14.91 10.94
N PHE A 130 3.77 -13.69 10.61
CA PHE A 130 3.63 -12.54 11.50
C PHE A 130 2.16 -12.09 11.56
N PRO A 131 1.71 -11.48 12.67
CA PRO A 131 0.38 -10.94 12.78
C PRO A 131 0.10 -9.90 11.70
N VAL A 132 -1.10 -9.95 11.14
CA VAL A 132 -1.54 -8.95 10.17
C VAL A 132 -1.93 -7.68 10.93
N VAL A 133 -1.50 -6.53 10.39
CA VAL A 133 -1.90 -5.22 10.91
C VAL A 133 -3.42 -5.07 10.81
N PRO A 134 -4.12 -4.68 11.88
CA PRO A 134 -5.56 -4.45 11.83
C PRO A 134 -5.90 -3.37 10.79
N PRO A 135 -6.93 -3.58 9.96
CA PRO A 135 -7.36 -2.56 9.03
C PRO A 135 -7.93 -1.37 9.82
N ALA A 136 -7.62 -0.16 9.36
CA ALA A 136 -8.26 1.04 9.88
C ALA A 136 -9.77 1.01 9.59
N PRO A 137 -10.61 1.54 10.48
CA PRO A 137 -12.05 1.57 10.26
C PRO A 137 -12.38 2.39 9.00
N HIS A 138 -13.20 1.82 8.12
CA HIS A 138 -13.73 2.55 6.97
C HIS A 138 -14.90 3.41 7.41
N THR A 139 -14.82 4.73 7.22
CA THR A 139 -16.00 5.59 7.36
C THR A 139 -16.96 5.22 6.21
N GLN A 140 -18.13 4.66 6.52
CA GLN A 140 -19.15 4.38 5.49
C GLN A 140 -19.60 5.65 4.76
N VAL A 141 -19.41 6.80 5.40
CA VAL A 141 -19.47 8.11 4.77
C VAL A 141 -18.09 8.34 4.15
N THR A 142 -18.01 8.23 2.83
CA THR A 142 -16.80 8.49 2.02
C THR A 142 -16.09 9.78 2.46
N GLU A 143 -14.83 9.98 2.06
CA GLU A 143 -13.95 11.13 2.33
C GLU A 143 -14.49 12.55 1.98
N ASN A 144 -15.80 12.69 1.77
CA ASN A 144 -16.53 13.86 1.34
C ASN A 144 -17.36 14.46 2.48
N ALA A 145 -17.39 15.79 2.52
CA ALA A 145 -18.32 16.60 3.29
C ALA A 145 -19.79 16.20 2.99
N VAL A 146 -20.62 16.07 4.04
CA VAL A 146 -22.05 15.68 3.92
C VAL A 146 -22.96 16.80 3.43
N GLY A 147 -22.42 18.01 3.28
CA GLY A 147 -23.05 19.19 2.69
C GLY A 147 -22.16 20.43 2.74
N PRO A 148 -22.61 21.55 2.14
CA PRO A 148 -21.93 22.83 2.27
C PRO A 148 -21.79 23.21 3.76
N ASN A 149 -20.61 23.66 4.15
CA ASN A 149 -20.21 24.00 5.53
C ASN A 149 -19.95 22.83 6.49
N SER A 150 -20.07 21.57 6.05
CA SER A 150 -19.68 20.44 6.90
C SER A 150 -18.16 20.21 6.91
N VAL A 151 -17.64 19.83 8.07
CA VAL A 151 -16.24 19.44 8.29
C VAL A 151 -15.99 18.06 7.69
N VAL A 152 -14.84 17.91 7.04
CA VAL A 152 -14.37 16.63 6.50
C VAL A 152 -13.83 15.79 7.67
N PRO A 153 -14.29 14.53 7.85
CA PRO A 153 -13.76 13.64 8.87
C PRO A 153 -12.25 13.43 8.70
N LEU A 154 -11.53 13.38 9.82
CA LEU A 154 -10.12 13.00 9.84
C LEU A 154 -9.94 11.54 9.39
N LYS A 155 -8.76 11.26 8.81
CA LYS A 155 -8.39 9.90 8.41
C LYS A 155 -7.75 9.18 9.61
N PRO A 156 -8.19 7.94 9.93
CA PRO A 156 -7.56 7.14 10.97
C PRO A 156 -6.11 6.79 10.62
N ARG A 157 -5.24 6.76 11.64
CA ARG A 157 -3.84 6.35 11.46
C ARG A 157 -3.75 4.87 11.07
N VAL A 158 -2.79 4.54 10.21
CA VAL A 158 -2.48 3.14 9.85
C VAL A 158 -1.57 2.52 10.92
N GLY A 159 -1.83 1.27 11.28
CA GLY A 159 -1.01 0.56 12.26
C GLY A 159 0.39 0.21 11.76
N LEU A 160 1.33 0.19 12.71
CA LEU A 160 2.70 -0.27 12.48
C LEU A 160 2.72 -1.78 12.23
N LYS A 161 3.54 -2.18 11.26
CA LYS A 161 3.81 -3.60 10.99
C LYS A 161 4.65 -4.19 12.13
N PRO A 162 4.42 -5.46 12.51
CA PRO A 162 5.22 -6.13 13.52
C PRO A 162 6.72 -6.09 13.16
N GLY A 163 7.58 -5.71 14.12
CA GLY A 163 9.02 -5.57 13.92
C GLY A 163 9.50 -4.14 13.60
N LEU A 164 8.59 -3.18 13.38
CA LEU A 164 8.94 -1.77 13.14
C LEU A 164 8.95 -0.96 14.44
N LYS A 165 10.08 -0.30 14.72
CA LYS A 165 10.21 0.65 15.83
C LYS A 165 9.40 1.92 15.57
N VAL A 166 8.72 2.42 16.59
CA VAL A 166 8.23 3.81 16.63
C VAL A 166 9.44 4.73 16.61
N THR A 167 9.64 5.39 15.50
CA THR A 167 10.40 6.63 15.44
C THR A 167 9.41 7.75 15.71
N TYR A 168 9.60 8.53 16.79
CA TYR A 168 8.75 9.68 17.12
C TYR A 168 8.90 10.77 16.06
N ALA A 169 8.20 10.56 14.96
CA ALA A 169 8.17 11.40 13.79
C ALA A 169 6.93 12.28 13.90
N VAL A 170 7.11 13.60 13.89
CA VAL A 170 6.00 14.57 13.83
C VAL A 170 5.16 14.24 12.58
N PRO A 171 3.82 14.25 12.61
CA PRO A 171 3.01 14.05 11.40
C PRO A 171 3.47 14.98 10.26
N GLY A 172 3.83 14.41 9.11
CA GLY A 172 4.41 15.15 7.97
C GLY A 172 5.93 15.42 8.04
N SER A 173 6.64 14.90 9.04
CA SER A 173 8.11 14.82 9.06
C SER A 173 8.62 13.79 8.05
N GLU A 174 9.90 13.85 7.69
CA GLU A 174 10.51 12.90 6.75
C GLU A 174 10.40 11.45 7.25
N GLU A 175 10.44 11.23 8.56
CA GLU A 175 10.30 9.89 9.15
C GLU A 175 8.85 9.34 9.09
N ASP A 176 7.83 10.20 9.24
CA ASP A 176 6.40 9.81 9.11
C ASP A 176 6.05 9.56 7.64
N LYS A 177 6.60 10.38 6.74
CA LYS A 177 6.55 10.15 5.30
C LYS A 177 7.22 8.82 4.94
N GLN A 178 8.37 8.50 5.55
CA GLN A 178 9.12 7.28 5.26
C GLN A 178 8.35 6.04 5.71
N ALA A 179 7.78 6.06 6.92
CA ALA A 179 6.91 4.99 7.41
C ALA A 179 5.66 4.80 6.54
N SER A 180 5.04 5.89 6.07
CA SER A 180 3.92 5.84 5.12
C SER A 180 4.37 5.26 3.77
N ALA A 181 5.54 5.65 3.27
CA ALA A 181 6.09 5.11 2.04
C ALA A 181 6.42 3.62 2.16
N GLU A 182 6.91 3.15 3.31
CA GLU A 182 7.12 1.73 3.60
C GLU A 182 5.81 0.93 3.75
N ALA A 183 4.77 1.56 4.30
CA ALA A 183 3.43 0.99 4.34
C ALA A 183 2.84 0.83 2.93
N ASP A 184 2.96 1.86 2.09
CA ASP A 184 2.47 1.92 0.71
C ASP A 184 3.37 1.18 -0.29
N GLY A 185 4.52 0.65 0.15
CA GLY A 185 5.49 -0.03 -0.71
C GLY A 185 6.23 0.90 -1.68
N THR A 186 6.17 2.22 -1.45
CA THR A 186 6.83 3.27 -2.24
C THR A 186 8.20 3.69 -1.66
N ALA A 187 8.59 3.19 -0.48
CA ALA A 187 9.93 3.42 0.07
C ALA A 187 11.02 2.62 -0.66
N LEU A 188 12.26 3.14 -0.64
CA LEU A 188 13.43 2.39 -1.09
C LEU A 188 13.81 1.39 0.00
N THR A 189 13.71 0.10 -0.30
CA THR A 189 14.12 -0.98 0.61
C THR A 189 15.23 -1.81 -0.03
N ASP A 190 15.93 -2.63 0.77
CA ASP A 190 16.95 -3.57 0.28
C ASP A 190 16.36 -4.61 -0.72
N ASP A 191 15.05 -4.79 -0.77
CA ASP A 191 14.39 -5.62 -1.78
C ASP A 191 14.37 -4.97 -3.18
N ASN A 192 14.55 -3.65 -3.25
CA ASN A 192 14.41 -2.83 -4.45
C ASN A 192 15.75 -2.26 -4.95
N LYS A 193 16.85 -2.44 -4.21
CA LYS A 193 18.19 -1.99 -4.59
C LYS A 193 19.18 -3.15 -4.61
N ALA A 194 20.05 -3.18 -5.61
CA ALA A 194 21.16 -4.13 -5.68
C ALA A 194 22.21 -3.85 -4.58
N GLY A 195 22.65 -4.90 -3.86
CA GLY A 195 23.71 -4.79 -2.83
C GLY A 195 23.81 -6.02 -1.91
N LYS A 196 25.00 -6.29 -1.34
CA LYS A 196 25.41 -7.48 -0.54
C LYS A 196 25.00 -8.83 -1.18
N PRO A 197 25.42 -10.02 -0.68
CA PRO A 197 25.03 -11.27 -1.33
C PRO A 197 23.50 -11.40 -1.36
N ARG A 198 22.91 -11.43 -2.56
CA ARG A 198 21.46 -11.51 -2.73
C ARG A 198 20.94 -12.84 -2.16
N PRO A 199 19.79 -12.85 -1.46
CA PRO A 199 19.19 -14.08 -0.94
C PRO A 199 19.07 -15.16 -2.00
N ARG A 200 19.30 -16.41 -1.58
CA ARG A 200 19.12 -17.59 -2.42
C ARG A 200 17.77 -18.23 -2.14
N SER A 201 17.16 -18.76 -3.19
CA SER A 201 15.95 -19.56 -3.09
C SER A 201 16.13 -20.73 -2.13
N THR A 202 15.13 -20.96 -1.29
CA THR A 202 15.01 -22.14 -0.42
C THR A 202 14.24 -23.27 -1.08
N ASP A 203 13.83 -23.10 -2.34
CA ASP A 203 13.08 -24.11 -3.08
C ASP A 203 13.92 -25.38 -3.26
N LYS A 204 13.30 -26.53 -3.02
CA LYS A 204 13.97 -27.84 -3.05
C LYS A 204 14.16 -28.38 -4.46
N TYR A 205 13.39 -27.89 -5.42
CA TYR A 205 13.36 -28.42 -6.78
C TYR A 205 13.52 -27.28 -7.78
N SER A 206 14.35 -27.52 -8.79
CA SER A 206 14.50 -26.61 -9.90
C SER A 206 13.32 -26.71 -10.86
N GLU A 207 12.92 -25.58 -11.43
CA GLU A 207 11.98 -25.56 -12.54
C GLU A 207 12.60 -26.24 -13.77
N SER A 208 11.83 -27.06 -14.48
CA SER A 208 12.32 -27.96 -15.54
C SER A 208 12.99 -27.25 -16.72
N ASN A 209 12.72 -25.95 -16.91
CA ASN A 209 13.26 -25.13 -18.00
C ASN A 209 14.17 -24.00 -17.48
N ALA A 210 14.67 -24.13 -16.25
CA ALA A 210 15.58 -23.17 -15.67
C ALA A 210 17.04 -23.65 -15.76
N THR A 211 17.94 -22.71 -16.02
CA THR A 211 19.39 -22.90 -15.88
C THR A 211 19.88 -21.98 -14.77
N ILE A 212 20.56 -22.53 -13.76
CA ILE A 212 21.09 -21.78 -12.61
C ILE A 212 22.62 -21.86 -12.67
N ASN A 213 23.28 -20.71 -12.65
CA ASN A 213 24.74 -20.60 -12.67
C ASN A 213 25.33 -20.66 -11.26
N GLU A 214 26.66 -20.82 -11.14
CA GLU A 214 27.35 -20.88 -9.83
C GLU A 214 27.15 -19.61 -8.98
N ASP A 215 27.13 -18.45 -9.63
CA ASP A 215 26.82 -17.17 -8.99
C ASP A 215 25.33 -17.02 -8.66
N GLY A 216 24.50 -18.01 -8.98
CA GLY A 216 23.05 -18.09 -8.83
C GLY A 216 22.23 -17.18 -9.71
N SER A 217 22.84 -16.46 -10.64
CA SER A 217 22.09 -15.95 -11.79
C SER A 217 21.39 -17.11 -12.50
N TRP A 218 20.26 -16.83 -13.13
CA TRP A 218 19.47 -17.87 -13.78
C TRP A 218 18.73 -17.38 -15.00
N THR A 219 18.46 -18.30 -15.92
CA THR A 219 17.58 -18.08 -17.07
C THR A 219 16.45 -19.09 -17.04
N HIS A 220 15.26 -18.68 -17.47
CA HIS A 220 14.11 -19.55 -17.56
C HIS A 220 13.31 -19.25 -18.83
N THR A 221 12.79 -20.29 -19.48
CA THR A 221 11.80 -20.13 -20.56
C THR A 221 10.48 -20.73 -20.13
N THR A 222 9.47 -19.86 -19.99
CA THR A 222 8.13 -20.29 -19.62
C THR A 222 7.51 -21.13 -20.75
N VAL A 223 6.57 -22.01 -20.40
CA VAL A 223 5.76 -22.76 -21.39
C VAL A 223 5.03 -21.80 -22.35
N GLY A 224 4.79 -20.55 -21.92
CA GLY A 224 4.17 -19.50 -22.71
C GLY A 224 5.07 -18.84 -23.77
N GLY A 225 6.36 -19.19 -23.84
CA GLY A 225 7.32 -18.59 -24.77
C GLY A 225 7.84 -17.23 -24.28
N VAL A 226 8.03 -17.07 -22.97
CA VAL A 226 8.69 -15.90 -22.39
C VAL A 226 10.06 -16.31 -21.88
N GLU A 227 11.08 -15.63 -22.39
CA GLU A 227 12.46 -15.78 -21.96
C GLU A 227 12.71 -14.82 -20.81
N VAL A 228 13.24 -15.32 -19.70
CA VAL A 228 13.53 -14.57 -18.48
C VAL A 228 15.00 -14.78 -18.13
N LYS A 229 15.68 -13.70 -17.76
CA LYS A 229 17.05 -13.72 -17.27
C LYS A 229 17.14 -12.90 -15.99
N VAL A 230 17.77 -13.47 -14.97
CA VAL A 230 18.03 -12.82 -13.68
C VAL A 230 19.51 -12.88 -13.40
N ASN A 231 20.12 -11.73 -13.12
CA ASN A 231 21.54 -11.61 -12.82
C ASN A 231 21.80 -11.89 -11.33
N ALA A 232 23.08 -12.06 -10.96
CA ALA A 232 23.48 -12.41 -9.60
C ALA A 232 23.14 -11.32 -8.55
N ASP A 233 23.00 -10.07 -8.99
CA ASP A 233 22.56 -8.94 -8.16
C ASP A 233 21.02 -8.86 -8.02
N GLY A 234 20.29 -9.74 -8.70
CA GLY A 234 18.83 -9.80 -8.71
C GLY A 234 18.14 -8.91 -9.75
N THR A 235 18.88 -8.12 -10.53
CA THR A 235 18.32 -7.42 -11.71
C THR A 235 17.82 -8.44 -12.74
N TRP A 236 16.83 -8.07 -13.54
CA TRP A 236 16.23 -9.03 -14.47
C TRP A 236 15.65 -8.39 -15.72
N GLU A 237 15.56 -9.19 -16.77
CA GLU A 237 14.87 -8.87 -18.01
C GLU A 237 13.99 -10.02 -18.43
N TRP A 238 12.86 -9.72 -19.08
CA TRP A 238 12.10 -10.74 -19.80
C TRP A 238 11.67 -10.24 -21.17
N LYS A 239 11.54 -11.19 -22.10
CA LYS A 239 11.07 -10.95 -23.46
C LYS A 239 10.09 -12.02 -23.90
N SER A 240 8.96 -11.59 -24.44
CA SER A 240 7.98 -12.47 -25.07
C SER A 240 8.43 -12.77 -26.50
N THR A 241 8.55 -14.06 -26.81
CA THR A 241 8.86 -14.53 -28.18
C THR A 241 7.67 -14.41 -29.13
N LYS A 242 6.45 -14.18 -28.60
CA LYS A 242 5.20 -14.16 -29.39
C LYS A 242 4.90 -12.81 -30.01
N ASP A 243 5.00 -11.75 -29.22
CA ASP A 243 4.64 -10.38 -29.60
C ASP A 243 5.82 -9.41 -29.50
N GLY A 244 6.95 -9.83 -28.93
CA GLY A 244 8.13 -8.99 -28.77
C GLY A 244 8.08 -8.06 -27.56
N SER A 245 7.00 -8.07 -26.78
CA SER A 245 6.89 -7.28 -25.54
C SER A 245 7.99 -7.65 -24.56
N SER A 246 8.48 -6.69 -23.79
CA SER A 246 9.62 -6.89 -22.89
C SER A 246 9.60 -5.98 -21.67
N ALA A 247 10.24 -6.40 -20.59
CA ALA A 247 10.49 -5.55 -19.43
C ALA A 247 11.92 -5.74 -18.91
N ALA A 248 12.45 -4.71 -18.25
CA ALA A 248 13.75 -4.73 -17.59
C ALA A 248 13.66 -4.06 -16.21
N LEU A 249 14.29 -4.66 -15.20
CA LEU A 249 14.46 -4.11 -13.87
C LEU A 249 15.95 -3.83 -13.61
N HIS A 250 16.22 -2.61 -13.17
CA HIS A 250 17.56 -2.10 -12.94
C HIS A 250 17.95 -2.14 -11.46
N ALA A 251 19.24 -1.92 -11.22
CA ALA A 251 19.85 -2.05 -9.90
C ALA A 251 19.33 -1.07 -8.84
N ASP A 252 18.79 0.07 -9.25
CA ASP A 252 18.20 1.09 -8.37
C ASP A 252 16.69 0.92 -8.18
N GLY A 253 16.12 -0.17 -8.72
CA GLY A 253 14.70 -0.48 -8.68
C GLY A 253 13.89 0.14 -9.81
N SER A 254 14.49 1.03 -10.61
CA SER A 254 13.85 1.58 -11.82
C SER A 254 13.56 0.48 -12.83
N TRP A 255 12.52 0.65 -13.64
CA TRP A 255 12.13 -0.38 -14.60
C TRP A 255 11.49 0.18 -15.86
N ASP A 256 11.64 -0.59 -16.93
CA ASP A 256 11.09 -0.32 -18.25
C ASP A 256 10.10 -1.41 -18.64
N PHE A 257 9.06 -1.01 -19.37
CA PHE A 257 8.12 -1.94 -20.00
C PHE A 257 7.75 -1.45 -21.40
N ASP A 258 8.00 -2.30 -22.40
CA ASP A 258 7.56 -2.11 -23.78
C ASP A 258 6.49 -3.17 -24.09
N ASP A 259 5.24 -2.71 -24.14
CA ASP A 259 4.10 -3.52 -24.54
C ASP A 259 3.84 -3.30 -26.03
N VAL A 260 4.47 -4.14 -26.86
CA VAL A 260 4.34 -4.06 -28.32
C VAL A 260 2.90 -4.30 -28.74
N LYS A 261 2.18 -5.19 -28.03
CA LYS A 261 0.78 -5.47 -28.31
C LYS A 261 -0.01 -4.18 -28.15
N TYR A 262 0.06 -3.50 -27.00
CA TYR A 262 -0.71 -2.30 -26.71
C TYR A 262 -0.07 -0.98 -27.20
N GLN A 263 1.12 -1.04 -27.79
CA GLN A 263 1.93 0.12 -28.19
C GLN A 263 2.14 1.09 -27.03
N GLN A 264 2.45 0.52 -25.86
CA GLN A 264 2.67 1.27 -24.63
C GLN A 264 4.13 1.17 -24.22
N LYS A 265 4.70 2.30 -23.82
CA LYS A 265 6.03 2.36 -23.23
C LYS A 265 5.94 3.01 -21.87
N ILE A 266 6.50 2.34 -20.88
CA ILE A 266 6.51 2.79 -19.50
C ILE A 266 7.94 2.80 -19.00
N HIS A 267 8.32 3.90 -18.38
CA HIS A 267 9.58 4.04 -17.67
C HIS A 267 9.28 4.53 -16.26
N VAL A 268 9.78 3.83 -15.25
CA VAL A 268 9.65 4.20 -13.83
C VAL A 268 11.04 4.40 -13.25
N ASN A 269 11.30 5.59 -12.71
CA ASN A 269 12.55 5.96 -12.10
C ASN A 269 12.69 5.39 -10.68
N ALA A 270 13.91 5.41 -10.15
CA ALA A 270 14.21 4.96 -8.79
C ALA A 270 13.47 5.74 -7.68
N ASP A 271 13.15 7.01 -7.92
CA ASP A 271 12.36 7.83 -6.99
C ASP A 271 10.85 7.52 -7.06
N GLY A 272 10.41 6.68 -8.00
CA GLY A 272 9.01 6.31 -8.22
C GLY A 272 8.28 7.23 -9.20
N SER A 273 8.91 8.30 -9.69
CA SER A 273 8.40 9.10 -10.82
C SER A 273 8.36 8.23 -12.08
N TRP A 274 7.50 8.57 -13.04
CA TRP A 274 7.31 7.70 -14.21
C TRP A 274 6.76 8.43 -15.43
N THR A 275 7.01 7.84 -16.60
CA THR A 275 6.42 8.22 -17.88
C THR A 275 5.67 7.03 -18.46
N TRP A 276 4.47 7.26 -18.98
CA TRP A 276 3.68 6.30 -19.74
C TRP A 276 3.26 6.92 -21.06
N GLU A 277 3.79 6.39 -22.15
CA GLU A 277 3.38 6.71 -23.51
C GLU A 277 2.42 5.63 -24.02
N ASP A 278 1.24 6.04 -24.49
CA ASP A 278 0.26 5.17 -25.13
C ASP A 278 0.04 5.66 -26.56
N GLN A 279 0.70 5.01 -27.52
CA GLN A 279 0.68 5.44 -28.91
C GLN A 279 -0.70 5.24 -29.56
N ARG A 280 -1.48 4.26 -29.10
CA ARG A 280 -2.83 4.02 -29.63
C ARG A 280 -3.78 5.15 -29.27
N ASN A 281 -3.68 5.64 -28.04
CA ASN A 281 -4.48 6.75 -27.55
C ASN A 281 -3.82 8.12 -27.78
N GLN A 282 -2.62 8.15 -28.37
CA GLN A 282 -1.81 9.34 -28.58
C GLN A 282 -1.65 10.15 -27.29
N SER A 283 -1.48 9.45 -26.16
CA SER A 283 -1.42 10.07 -24.85
C SER A 283 -0.10 9.81 -24.14
N VAL A 284 0.30 10.79 -23.33
CA VAL A 284 1.50 10.73 -22.50
C VAL A 284 1.12 11.18 -21.11
N THR A 285 1.49 10.39 -20.11
CA THR A 285 1.42 10.77 -18.70
C THR A 285 2.81 10.82 -18.11
N VAL A 286 3.12 11.89 -17.40
CA VAL A 286 4.37 12.08 -16.67
C VAL A 286 4.03 12.42 -15.23
N THR A 287 4.64 11.71 -14.29
CA THR A 287 4.60 12.02 -12.86
C THR A 287 6.01 12.33 -12.40
N HIS A 288 6.17 13.36 -11.57
CA HIS A 288 7.45 13.78 -11.00
C HIS A 288 7.51 13.48 -9.50
N ALA A 289 8.73 13.36 -8.97
CA ALA A 289 8.97 13.07 -7.55
C ALA A 289 8.47 14.17 -6.60
N ASP A 290 8.33 15.41 -7.05
CA ASP A 290 7.80 16.51 -6.24
C ASP A 290 6.25 16.53 -6.17
N GLY A 291 5.58 15.56 -6.80
CA GLY A 291 4.13 15.45 -6.89
C GLY A 291 3.51 16.22 -8.05
N SER A 292 4.30 16.98 -8.83
CA SER A 292 3.81 17.56 -10.08
C SER A 292 3.61 16.48 -11.14
N TRP A 293 2.73 16.75 -12.10
CA TRP A 293 2.38 15.78 -13.14
C TRP A 293 1.79 16.46 -14.38
N ARG A 294 1.81 15.72 -15.49
CA ARG A 294 1.22 16.11 -16.76
C ARG A 294 0.52 14.91 -17.39
N TYR A 295 -0.70 15.11 -17.85
CA TYR A 295 -1.37 14.20 -18.77
C TYR A 295 -1.68 14.96 -20.05
N GLU A 296 -1.41 14.35 -21.19
CA GLU A 296 -1.64 14.97 -22.47
C GLU A 296 -2.18 13.95 -23.45
N ASP A 297 -3.19 14.33 -24.22
CA ASP A 297 -3.67 13.60 -25.39
C ASP A 297 -3.95 14.57 -26.56
N ASP A 298 -4.61 14.06 -27.60
CA ASP A 298 -4.99 14.81 -28.79
C ASP A 298 -5.96 15.98 -28.50
N ARG A 299 -6.73 15.89 -27.41
CA ARG A 299 -7.81 16.83 -27.07
C ARG A 299 -7.47 17.77 -25.95
N SER A 300 -6.60 17.35 -25.04
CA SER A 300 -6.45 17.99 -23.75
C SER A 300 -5.02 17.96 -23.23
N LEU A 301 -4.74 18.91 -22.35
CA LEU A 301 -3.56 18.94 -21.52
C LEU A 301 -4.00 19.22 -20.09
N ASP A 302 -3.76 18.24 -19.22
CA ASP A 302 -3.94 18.37 -17.79
C ASP A 302 -2.58 18.49 -17.12
N THR A 303 -2.41 19.48 -16.25
CA THR A 303 -1.16 19.70 -15.50
C THR A 303 -1.46 19.89 -14.04
N GLY A 304 -0.79 19.14 -13.17
CA GLY A 304 -0.80 19.35 -11.73
C GLY A 304 0.53 19.89 -11.23
N LEU A 305 0.48 20.85 -10.32
CA LEU A 305 1.64 21.42 -9.66
C LEU A 305 1.90 20.72 -8.31
N ALA A 306 3.12 20.89 -7.80
CA ALA A 306 3.55 20.29 -6.54
C ALA A 306 2.80 20.80 -5.30
N ASP A 307 2.05 21.90 -5.40
CA ASP A 307 1.18 22.43 -4.36
C ASP A 307 -0.22 21.79 -4.35
N GLY A 308 -0.50 20.90 -5.31
CA GLY A 308 -1.77 20.20 -5.45
C GLY A 308 -2.82 20.91 -6.32
N THR A 309 -2.51 22.11 -6.83
CA THR A 309 -3.34 22.76 -7.85
C THR A 309 -3.21 22.02 -9.18
N ALA A 310 -4.28 22.00 -9.97
CA ALA A 310 -4.25 21.36 -11.28
C ALA A 310 -5.15 22.09 -12.28
N HIS A 311 -4.75 22.08 -13.53
CA HIS A 311 -5.41 22.79 -14.62
C HIS A 311 -5.69 21.85 -15.78
N HIS A 312 -6.81 22.07 -16.44
CA HIS A 312 -7.20 21.43 -17.70
C HIS A 312 -7.25 22.47 -18.80
N VAL A 313 -6.61 22.16 -19.92
CA VAL A 313 -6.64 22.93 -21.15
C VAL A 313 -7.30 22.10 -22.24
N ASP A 314 -8.44 22.57 -22.75
CA ASP A 314 -9.08 22.02 -23.95
C ASP A 314 -8.38 22.58 -25.20
N LYS A 315 -7.65 21.72 -25.93
CA LYS A 315 -6.90 22.08 -27.13
C LYS A 315 -7.79 22.28 -28.36
N GLN A 316 -9.01 21.74 -28.35
CA GLN A 316 -9.94 21.81 -29.47
C GLN A 316 -10.82 23.07 -29.43
N HIS A 317 -11.13 23.58 -28.23
CA HIS A 317 -12.03 24.72 -28.06
C HIS A 317 -11.37 25.88 -27.32
N SER A 318 -10.76 26.79 -28.08
CA SER A 318 -10.27 28.10 -27.62
C SER A 318 -9.21 28.10 -26.50
N ASN A 319 -8.49 26.98 -26.28
CA ASN A 319 -7.52 26.85 -25.18
C ASN A 319 -8.14 27.22 -23.82
N PHE A 320 -9.38 26.82 -23.61
CA PHE A 320 -10.09 27.09 -22.37
C PHE A 320 -9.36 26.42 -21.20
N ASN A 321 -8.90 27.23 -20.25
CA ASN A 321 -8.17 26.80 -19.06
C ASN A 321 -9.10 26.87 -17.84
N ARG A 322 -9.23 25.77 -17.12
CA ARG A 322 -9.93 25.72 -15.82
C ARG A 322 -9.13 24.92 -14.80
N GLU A 323 -9.26 25.30 -13.54
CA GLU A 323 -8.78 24.46 -12.44
C GLU A 323 -9.61 23.17 -12.34
N ILE A 324 -8.97 22.06 -12.03
CA ILE A 324 -9.59 20.74 -11.86
C ILE A 324 -9.35 20.18 -10.46
N LYS A 325 -10.35 19.50 -9.92
CA LYS A 325 -10.29 18.87 -8.59
C LYS A 325 -9.56 17.53 -8.64
N LYS A 326 -9.04 17.08 -7.49
CA LYS A 326 -8.34 15.79 -7.33
C LYS A 326 -9.13 14.59 -7.87
N GLU A 327 -10.46 14.60 -7.78
CA GLU A 327 -11.29 13.52 -8.34
C GLU A 327 -11.16 13.35 -9.86
N HIS A 328 -10.66 14.36 -10.56
CA HIS A 328 -10.47 14.36 -12.01
C HIS A 328 -8.99 14.14 -12.39
N PHE A 329 -8.12 13.88 -11.42
CA PHE A 329 -6.73 13.54 -11.73
C PHE A 329 -6.68 12.18 -12.43
N PRO A 330 -5.72 11.94 -13.33
CA PRO A 330 -5.53 10.64 -13.93
C PRO A 330 -5.38 9.55 -12.85
N ALA A 331 -6.32 8.60 -12.85
CA ALA A 331 -6.32 7.49 -11.89
C ALA A 331 -5.38 6.35 -12.30
N LYS A 332 -4.86 6.37 -13.53
CA LYS A 332 -3.97 5.33 -14.07
C LYS A 332 -2.58 5.46 -13.43
N VAL A 333 -2.12 4.36 -12.83
CA VAL A 333 -0.76 4.17 -12.36
C VAL A 333 -0.21 2.92 -13.06
N PRO A 334 1.04 2.91 -13.53
CA PRO A 334 1.61 1.73 -14.15
C PRO A 334 1.52 0.49 -13.25
N GLY A 335 1.00 -0.60 -13.82
CA GLY A 335 1.04 -1.91 -13.18
C GLY A 335 2.39 -2.58 -13.43
N PHE A 336 2.85 -3.37 -12.46
CA PHE A 336 4.12 -4.07 -12.59
C PHE A 336 4.06 -5.25 -13.58
N PRO A 337 5.03 -5.37 -14.49
CA PRO A 337 5.08 -6.46 -15.47
C PRO A 337 5.81 -7.71 -14.95
N THR A 338 5.58 -8.15 -13.70
CA THR A 338 6.35 -9.27 -13.09
C THR A 338 5.72 -10.65 -13.27
N SER A 339 4.67 -10.80 -14.06
CA SER A 339 3.89 -12.05 -14.14
C SER A 339 4.70 -13.29 -14.57
N TYR A 340 5.87 -13.07 -15.18
CA TYR A 340 6.73 -14.13 -15.72
C TYR A 340 8.00 -14.37 -14.89
N VAL A 341 8.28 -13.55 -13.87
CA VAL A 341 9.49 -13.65 -13.06
C VAL A 341 9.15 -14.32 -11.74
N SER A 342 9.81 -15.43 -11.42
CA SER A 342 9.57 -16.13 -10.14
C SER A 342 9.96 -15.26 -8.95
N LYS A 343 9.04 -15.10 -8.00
CA LYS A 343 9.24 -14.29 -6.79
C LYS A 343 10.33 -14.85 -5.87
N ASN A 344 10.57 -16.16 -5.91
CA ASN A 344 11.47 -16.85 -4.99
C ASN A 344 12.71 -17.44 -5.69
N GLY A 345 12.90 -17.18 -6.99
CA GLY A 345 13.88 -17.88 -7.81
C GLY A 345 13.31 -19.18 -8.40
N VAL A 346 14.14 -19.94 -9.10
CA VAL A 346 13.72 -21.08 -9.95
C VAL A 346 14.32 -22.42 -9.53
N GLY A 347 14.79 -22.50 -8.28
CA GLY A 347 15.38 -23.70 -7.70
C GLY A 347 16.50 -23.44 -6.70
N PRO A 348 17.06 -24.49 -6.08
CA PRO A 348 18.12 -24.39 -5.08
C PRO A 348 19.28 -23.53 -5.59
N ASN A 349 19.80 -22.65 -4.74
CA ASN A 349 20.91 -21.73 -5.03
C ASN A 349 20.63 -20.64 -6.09
N SER A 350 19.45 -20.59 -6.70
CA SER A 350 19.08 -19.46 -7.56
C SER A 350 18.91 -18.19 -6.73
N VAL A 351 19.29 -17.06 -7.31
CA VAL A 351 19.12 -15.74 -6.69
C VAL A 351 17.64 -15.34 -6.71
N VAL A 352 17.16 -14.81 -5.59
CA VAL A 352 15.83 -14.18 -5.51
C VAL A 352 15.86 -12.86 -6.29
N PRO A 353 14.99 -12.64 -7.30
CA PRO A 353 15.00 -11.42 -8.09
C PRO A 353 14.70 -10.18 -7.24
N LEU A 354 15.16 -9.01 -7.68
CA LEU A 354 14.80 -7.73 -7.09
C LEU A 354 13.31 -7.44 -7.31
N LYS A 355 12.73 -6.70 -6.37
CA LYS A 355 11.37 -6.18 -6.50
C LYS A 355 11.43 -4.83 -7.22
N PRO A 356 10.59 -4.64 -8.23
CA PRO A 356 10.55 -3.38 -8.96
C PRO A 356 9.99 -2.24 -8.09
N ARG A 357 10.43 -1.01 -8.37
CA ARG A 357 10.00 0.22 -7.67
C ARG A 357 8.52 0.51 -7.88
N THR A 358 7.77 0.71 -6.79
CA THR A 358 6.35 1.08 -6.86
C THR A 358 6.21 2.49 -7.44
N PRO A 359 5.46 2.66 -8.55
CA PRO A 359 5.25 3.98 -9.14
C PRO A 359 4.41 4.86 -8.21
N LEU A 360 4.72 6.16 -8.19
CA LEU A 360 3.94 7.15 -7.45
C LEU A 360 2.55 7.29 -8.06
N LYS A 361 1.54 7.54 -7.21
CA LYS A 361 0.25 8.02 -7.69
C LYS A 361 0.39 9.45 -8.20
N VAL A 362 -0.46 9.82 -9.14
CA VAL A 362 -0.55 11.21 -9.61
C VAL A 362 -0.81 12.15 -8.43
N GLY A 363 0.01 13.19 -8.28
CA GLY A 363 -0.07 14.13 -7.15
C GLY A 363 0.64 13.67 -5.87
N GLN A 364 1.22 12.47 -5.84
CA GLN A 364 1.97 11.95 -4.70
C GLN A 364 3.43 12.41 -4.76
N LYS A 365 3.96 12.88 -3.64
CA LYS A 365 5.39 13.22 -3.52
C LYS A 365 6.19 11.98 -3.15
N ALA A 366 7.36 11.83 -3.76
CA ALA A 366 8.39 10.92 -3.29
C ALA A 366 8.80 11.32 -1.88
N VAL A 367 9.09 10.31 -1.08
CA VAL A 367 9.70 10.49 0.23
C VAL A 367 11.18 10.15 0.10
N SER A 368 12.03 11.08 0.53
CA SER A 368 13.49 11.01 0.39
C SER A 368 14.16 10.40 1.60
#